data_AF-A0AB74M6N1-F1
#
_entry.id   AF-A0AB74M6N1-F1
#
_cell.length_a   1.000
_cell.length_b   1.000
_cell.length_c   1.000
_cell.angle_alpha   90.00
_cell.angle_beta   90.00
_cell.angle_gamma   90.00
#
_symmetry.space_group_name_H-M   'P 1'
#
loop_
_entity.id
_entity.type
_entity.pdbx_description
1 polymer ?
#
loop_
_entity_poly.entity_id
_entity_poly.type
_entity_poly.pdbx_seq_one_letter_code
_entity_poly.pdbx_strand_id
1 'polypeptide(L)'
;GSVEKSGSGTLTVSNTTLTQKAVNLNEGTLTLNDSTVTTDVIAQRGTALKLTGSTVLNGAIDPTNVTLASGATWNIPDNATVQS
;
A
#
# COMPACT_ATOMS: atom_id res chain seq x y z
N GLY A 1 -8.16 12.65 2.77
CA GLY A 1 -9.28 11.75 3.06
C GLY A 1 -8.76 10.33 3.23
N SER A 2 -9.64 9.33 3.21
CA SER A 2 -9.26 7.92 3.10
C SER A 2 -9.68 7.34 1.75
N VAL A 3 -9.03 6.26 1.34
CA VAL A 3 -9.48 5.40 0.23
C VAL A 3 -9.92 4.07 0.82
N GLU A 4 -11.06 3.56 0.36
CA GLU A 4 -11.57 2.24 0.71
C GLU A 4 -11.35 1.27 -0.45
N LYS A 5 -10.63 0.17 -0.20
CA LYS A 5 -10.54 -0.95 -1.14
C LYS A 5 -11.26 -2.17 -0.56
N SER A 6 -12.42 -2.48 -1.14
CA SER A 6 -13.24 -3.65 -0.81
C SER A 6 -13.47 -4.53 -2.05
N GLY A 7 -14.10 -5.70 -1.86
CA GLY A 7 -14.31 -6.70 -2.90
C GLY A 7 -13.05 -7.51 -3.21
N SER A 8 -13.22 -8.76 -3.62
CA SER A 8 -12.12 -9.70 -3.86
C SER A 8 -11.19 -9.35 -5.04
N GLY A 9 -11.60 -8.41 -5.90
CA GLY A 9 -10.83 -7.97 -7.07
C GLY A 9 -9.56 -7.16 -6.75
N THR A 10 -8.84 -6.81 -7.82
CA THR A 10 -7.65 -5.95 -7.75
C THR A 10 -8.02 -4.51 -8.09
N LEU A 11 -7.58 -3.56 -7.27
CA LEU A 11 -7.52 -2.14 -7.63
C LEU A 11 -6.08 -1.78 -7.99
N THR A 12 -5.91 -1.19 -9.17
CA THR A 12 -4.61 -0.72 -9.64
C THR A 12 -4.62 0.80 -9.66
N VAL A 13 -3.65 1.39 -8.96
CA VAL A 13 -3.34 2.82 -8.99
C VAL A 13 -2.02 2.97 -9.71
N SER A 14 -1.96 3.79 -10.75
CA SER A 14 -0.78 3.86 -11.63
C SER A 14 -0.41 5.27 -12.06
N ASN A 15 0.89 5.49 -12.24
CA ASN A 15 1.47 6.72 -12.78
C ASN A 15 0.91 7.99 -12.12
N THR A 16 0.84 7.99 -10.80
CA THR A 16 0.23 9.07 -10.04
C THR A 16 0.98 9.41 -8.77
N THR A 17 0.70 10.60 -8.24
CA THR A 17 1.03 10.96 -6.87
C THR A 17 -0.24 10.90 -6.03
N LEU A 18 -0.25 10.02 -5.03
CA LEU A 18 -1.40 9.84 -4.14
C LEU A 18 -1.00 10.23 -2.72
N THR A 19 -1.63 11.28 -2.18
CA THR A 19 -1.48 11.67 -0.77
C THR A 19 -2.81 11.51 -0.07
N GLN A 20 -2.89 10.54 0.84
CA GLN A 20 -4.09 10.27 1.63
C GLN A 20 -3.69 10.01 3.06
N LYS A 21 -4.63 10.20 3.99
CA LYS A 21 -4.37 9.90 5.40
C LYS A 21 -4.24 8.39 5.59
N ALA A 22 -5.14 7.64 4.97
CA ALA A 22 -5.17 6.19 5.06
C ALA A 22 -5.72 5.57 3.77
N VAL A 23 -5.24 4.36 3.49
CA VAL A 23 -5.86 3.43 2.56
C VAL A 23 -6.32 2.24 3.38
N ASN A 24 -7.63 2.07 3.50
CA ASN A 24 -8.24 0.93 4.17
C ASN A 24 -8.37 -0.20 3.14
N LEU A 25 -7.46 -1.18 3.24
CA LEU A 25 -7.42 -2.35 2.39
C LEU A 25 -8.23 -3.46 3.08
N ASN A 26 -9.54 -3.46 2.82
CA ASN A 26 -10.51 -4.34 3.48
C ASN A 26 -10.59 -5.73 2.84
N GLU A 27 -10.44 -5.81 1.52
CA GLU A 27 -10.49 -7.07 0.77
C GLU A 27 -9.71 -7.00 -0.55
N GLY A 28 -9.24 -8.15 -1.02
CA GLY A 28 -8.62 -8.31 -2.33
C GLY A 28 -7.20 -7.74 -2.40
N THR A 29 -6.83 -7.24 -3.58
CA THR A 29 -5.48 -6.74 -3.85
C THR A 29 -5.47 -5.26 -4.17
N LEU A 30 -4.50 -4.53 -3.62
CA LEU A 30 -4.12 -3.19 -4.07
C LEU A 30 -2.76 -3.26 -4.78
N THR A 31 -2.70 -2.78 -6.01
CA THR A 31 -1.46 -2.63 -6.77
C THR A 31 -1.15 -1.15 -6.94
N LEU A 32 0.00 -0.71 -6.41
CA LEU A 32 0.56 0.61 -6.63
C LEU A 32 1.70 0.46 -7.65
N ASN A 33 1.49 0.96 -8.86
CA ASN A 33 2.44 0.81 -9.97
C ASN A 33 2.98 2.17 -10.43
N ASP A 34 4.30 2.32 -10.50
CA ASP A 34 4.95 3.56 -10.95
C ASP A 34 4.38 4.82 -10.30
N SER A 35 4.09 4.76 -8.99
CA SER A 35 3.40 5.83 -8.26
C SER A 35 4.18 6.28 -7.04
N THR A 36 4.11 7.57 -6.71
CA THR A 36 4.60 8.10 -5.43
C THR A 36 3.41 8.24 -4.47
N VAL A 37 3.38 7.44 -3.42
CA VAL A 37 2.24 7.36 -2.50
C VAL A 37 2.68 7.77 -1.10
N THR A 38 1.91 8.64 -0.47
CA THR A 38 2.05 9.00 0.95
C THR A 38 0.75 8.67 1.65
N THR A 39 0.75 7.57 2.42
CA THR A 39 -0.42 7.08 3.16
C THR A 39 0.00 5.99 4.12
N ASP A 40 -0.73 5.85 5.22
CA ASP A 40 -0.74 4.59 5.97
C ASP A 40 -1.68 3.60 5.26
N VAL A 41 -1.26 2.34 5.16
CA VAL A 41 -2.12 1.26 4.66
C VAL A 41 -2.61 0.46 5.84
N ILE A 42 -3.91 0.52 6.08
CA ILE A 42 -4.59 -0.22 7.16
C ILE A 42 -5.24 -1.44 6.50
N ALA A 43 -4.67 -2.62 6.69
CA ALA A 43 -5.07 -3.81 5.95
C ALA A 43 -5.76 -4.87 6.83
N GLN A 44 -6.71 -5.58 6.23
CA GLN A 44 -7.38 -6.73 6.82
C GLN A 44 -6.70 -8.04 6.40
N ARG A 45 -6.92 -9.10 7.19
CA ARG A 45 -6.38 -10.44 6.91
C ARG A 45 -6.86 -10.94 5.53
N GLY A 46 -5.94 -11.58 4.79
CA GLY A 46 -6.25 -12.16 3.48
C GLY A 46 -6.18 -11.17 2.31
N THR A 47 -5.79 -9.93 2.57
CA THR A 47 -5.49 -8.95 1.52
C THR A 47 -4.06 -9.09 1.00
N ALA A 48 -3.76 -8.40 -0.10
CA ALA A 48 -2.41 -8.28 -0.63
C ALA A 48 -2.13 -6.85 -1.11
N LEU A 49 -0.93 -6.37 -0.84
CA LEU A 49 -0.43 -5.10 -1.32
C LEU A 49 0.81 -5.34 -2.22
N LYS A 50 0.76 -4.82 -3.45
CA LYS A 50 1.85 -4.94 -4.43
C LYS A 50 2.40 -3.56 -4.76
N LEU A 51 3.69 -3.37 -4.55
CA LEU A 51 4.43 -2.18 -4.97
C LEU A 51 5.29 -2.59 -6.16
N THR A 52 4.91 -2.11 -7.34
CA THR A 52 5.51 -2.51 -8.62
C THR A 52 6.12 -1.34 -9.37
N GLY A 53 6.99 -1.64 -10.34
CA GLY A 53 7.67 -0.62 -11.13
C GLY A 53 8.57 0.25 -10.25
N SER A 54 8.54 1.56 -10.46
CA SER A 54 9.30 2.56 -9.68
C SER A 54 8.48 3.17 -8.52
N THR A 55 7.53 2.42 -7.96
CA THR A 55 6.67 2.91 -6.87
C THR A 55 7.48 3.28 -5.63
N VAL A 56 7.15 4.41 -5.02
CA VAL A 56 7.62 4.83 -3.70
C VAL A 56 6.43 4.93 -2.77
N LEU A 57 6.40 4.15 -1.69
CA LEU A 57 5.42 4.28 -0.61
C LEU A 57 6.08 4.93 0.62
N ASN A 58 5.47 6.00 1.11
CA ASN A 58 5.84 6.68 2.35
C ASN A 58 4.70 6.49 3.36
N GLY A 59 4.93 5.73 4.43
CA GLY A 59 3.94 5.46 5.45
C GLY A 59 4.03 4.05 6.00
N ALA A 60 3.22 3.78 7.03
CA ALA A 60 3.16 2.47 7.67
C ALA A 60 2.25 1.50 6.90
N ILE A 61 2.45 0.20 7.13
CA ILE A 61 1.55 -0.85 6.65
C ILE A 61 1.15 -1.70 7.87
N ASP A 62 -0.13 -1.69 8.22
CA ASP A 62 -0.70 -2.67 9.14
C ASP A 62 -0.76 -4.05 8.43
N PRO A 63 -0.48 -5.16 9.14
CA PRO A 63 0.06 -6.36 8.49
C PRO A 63 -0.85 -6.95 7.41
N THR A 64 -0.26 -7.10 6.21
CA THR A 64 -0.81 -7.80 5.04
C THR A 64 0.32 -8.46 4.27
N ASN A 65 -0.01 -9.28 3.27
CA ASN A 65 1.01 -9.81 2.36
C ASN A 65 1.53 -8.69 1.45
N VAL A 66 2.79 -8.30 1.64
CA VAL A 66 3.43 -7.26 0.83
C VAL A 66 4.36 -7.90 -0.21
N THR A 67 4.25 -7.47 -1.46
CA THR A 67 5.21 -7.78 -2.53
C THR A 67 5.89 -6.50 -2.99
N LEU A 68 7.22 -6.45 -2.91
CA LEU A 68 8.06 -5.35 -3.39
C LEU A 68 8.82 -5.78 -4.64
N ALA A 69 8.57 -5.13 -5.77
CA ALA A 69 9.37 -5.32 -6.99
C ALA A 69 10.76 -4.70 -6.83
N SER A 70 11.73 -5.10 -7.67
CA SER A 70 13.13 -4.65 -7.56
C SER A 70 13.33 -3.13 -7.68
N GLY A 71 12.41 -2.41 -8.31
CA GLY A 71 12.45 -0.94 -8.44
C GLY A 71 11.60 -0.20 -7.41
N ALA A 72 10.88 -0.91 -6.55
CA ALA A 72 9.99 -0.30 -5.58
C ALA A 72 10.73 0.03 -4.28
N THR A 73 10.34 1.15 -3.67
CA THR A 73 10.86 1.61 -2.38
C THR A 73 9.71 1.74 -1.39
N TRP A 74 9.89 1.19 -0.19
CA TRP A 74 9.00 1.45 0.94
C TRP A 74 9.78 2.19 2.03
N ASN A 75 9.44 3.46 2.22
CA ASN A 75 9.98 4.31 3.28
C ASN A 75 9.12 4.14 4.53
N ILE A 76 9.64 3.36 5.48
CA ILE A 76 9.00 3.05 6.75
C ILE A 76 9.25 4.24 7.71
N PRO A 77 8.20 4.88 8.25
CA PRO A 77 8.38 5.97 9.22
C PRO A 77 8.83 5.42 10.60
N ASP A 78 9.42 6.29 11.41
CA ASP A 78 9.97 5.99 12.74
C ASP A 78 8.92 5.50 13.76
N ASN A 79 7.65 5.82 13.54
CA ASN A 79 6.52 5.38 14.35
C ASN A 79 5.90 4.03 13.90
N ALA A 80 6.45 3.38 12.87
CA ALA A 80 5.97 2.07 12.43
C ALA A 80 6.34 0.98 13.45
N THR A 81 5.38 0.11 13.78
CA THR A 81 5.63 -1.05 14.65
C THR A 81 5.86 -2.30 13.82
N VAL A 82 7.07 -2.89 13.91
CA VAL A 82 7.36 -4.21 13.35
C VAL A 82 7.24 -5.23 14.48
N GLN A 83 6.26 -6.12 14.40
CA GLN A 83 6.13 -7.24 15.33
C GLN A 83 6.95 -8.44 14.81
N SER A 84 7.76 -9.02 15.69
CA SER A 84 8.58 -10.22 15.44
C SER A 84 7.78 -11.51 15.52
#